data_AF-A0A524GY42-F1
#
_entry.id   AF-A0A524GY42-F1
#
_cell.length_a   1.000
_cell.length_b   1.000
_cell.length_c   1.000
_cell.angle_alpha   90.00
_cell.angle_beta   90.00
_cell.angle_gamma   90.00
#
_symmetry.space_group_name_H-M   'P 1'
#
loop_
_entity.id
_entity.type
_entity.pdbx_description
1 polymer ?
#
loop_
_entity_poly.entity_id
_entity_poly.type
_entity_poly.pdbx_seq_one_letter_code
_entity_poly.pdbx_strand_id
1 'polypeptide(L)'
;MRLLLATLRLPTVSIILIGGLHLMAGSCWADEGGSTWRSTYDEVMLWLNFGILAFLLVKYGRAPLIAFLRGEAQRTAEEIERVEESKRRTDEKVQEMVSAVENRRARLQSLKERLIQEGERQRSEIIDSARSESRIMLEQTRLRIDHQIVEARDRLKAELIDRAVEAALGRLPGVMTADDQKDLVETFIKEA
;
A
#
# COMPACT_ATOMS: atom_id res chain seq x y z
N MET A 1 -4.04 -1.69 43.76
CA MET A 1 -3.45 -0.70 44.70
C MET A 1 -4.37 0.53 44.92
N ARG A 2 -5.69 0.33 45.06
CA ARG A 2 -6.70 1.40 45.25
C ARG A 2 -7.38 1.37 46.62
N LEU A 3 -7.07 0.36 47.46
CA LEU A 3 -7.76 0.10 48.73
C LEU A 3 -7.04 0.65 49.98
N LEU A 4 -5.76 1.05 49.89
CA LEU A 4 -4.97 1.52 51.04
C LEU A 4 -4.99 3.04 51.26
N LEU A 5 -5.38 3.84 50.25
CA LEU A 5 -5.52 5.30 50.42
C LEU A 5 -6.87 5.73 51.04
N ALA A 6 -7.83 4.81 51.15
CA ALA A 6 -9.14 5.09 51.73
C ALA A 6 -9.14 5.03 53.27
N THR A 7 -8.34 4.14 53.87
CA THR A 7 -8.36 3.91 55.33
C THR A 7 -7.62 4.98 56.13
N LEU A 8 -6.69 5.72 55.53
CA LEU A 8 -5.94 6.78 56.21
C LEU A 8 -6.70 8.13 56.27
N ARG A 9 -7.71 8.32 55.42
CA ARG A 9 -8.57 9.53 55.43
C ARG A 9 -9.70 9.45 56.45
N LEU A 10 -10.14 8.25 56.83
CA LEU A 10 -11.19 8.04 57.83
C LEU A 10 -10.88 8.59 59.23
N PRO A 11 -9.69 8.38 59.85
CA PRO A 11 -9.44 8.88 61.19
C PRO A 11 -9.35 10.42 61.23
N THR A 12 -8.78 11.04 60.18
CA THR A 12 -8.70 12.51 60.09
C THR A 12 -10.06 13.17 59.87
N VAL A 13 -10.93 12.57 59.05
CA VAL A 13 -12.31 13.07 58.88
C VAL A 13 -13.11 12.85 60.17
N SER A 14 -12.93 11.73 60.86
CA SER A 14 -13.60 11.45 62.14
C SER A 14 -13.18 12.42 63.25
N ILE A 15 -11.89 12.79 63.33
CA ILE A 15 -11.40 13.80 64.28
C ILE A 15 -11.95 15.20 63.97
N ILE A 16 -12.05 15.57 62.68
CA ILE A 16 -12.66 16.84 62.26
C ILE A 16 -14.17 16.84 62.50
N LEU A 17 -14.87 15.72 62.29
CA LEU A 17 -16.31 15.57 62.51
C LEU A 17 -16.65 15.59 64.00
N ILE A 18 -15.84 14.94 64.85
CA ILE A 18 -15.99 14.94 66.32
C ILE A 18 -15.65 16.32 66.89
N GLY A 19 -14.60 16.97 66.40
CA GLY A 19 -14.26 18.36 66.77
C GLY A 19 -15.32 19.37 66.32
N GLY A 20 -15.90 19.20 65.13
CA GLY A 20 -17.00 20.01 64.62
C GLY A 20 -18.33 19.76 65.36
N LEU A 21 -18.57 18.53 65.81
CA LEU A 21 -19.74 18.19 66.64
C LEU A 21 -19.66 18.84 68.03
N HIS A 22 -18.48 18.99 68.61
CA HIS A 22 -18.28 19.77 69.83
C HIS A 22 -18.46 21.28 69.63
N LEU A 23 -18.17 21.79 68.42
CA LEU A 23 -18.42 23.20 68.09
C LEU A 23 -19.92 23.51 67.87
N MET A 24 -20.73 22.52 67.44
CA MET A 24 -22.17 22.68 67.15
C MET A 24 -23.10 22.28 68.31
N ALA A 25 -22.59 21.59 69.34
CA ALA A 25 -23.36 21.25 70.54
C ALA A 25 -23.46 22.41 71.56
N GLY A 26 -22.84 23.57 71.27
CA GLY A 26 -22.66 24.69 72.21
C GLY A 26 -23.73 25.78 72.20
N SER A 27 -24.90 25.59 71.59
CA SER A 27 -25.98 26.58 71.66
C SER A 27 -27.33 25.94 71.93
N CYS A 28 -27.47 25.35 73.12
CA CYS A 28 -28.77 25.32 73.78
C CYS A 28 -28.94 26.66 74.50
N TRP A 29 -29.88 27.48 74.00
CA TRP A 29 -30.24 28.74 74.65
C TRP A 29 -30.90 28.40 75.99
N ALA A 30 -30.18 28.63 77.08
CA ALA A 30 -30.74 28.71 78.43
C ALA A 30 -30.28 30.05 79.02
N ASP A 31 -31.15 31.05 78.85
CA ASP A 31 -31.09 32.30 79.59
C ASP A 31 -31.52 31.99 81.03
N GLU A 32 -30.54 31.84 81.93
CA GLU A 32 -30.78 31.96 83.37
C GLU A 32 -29.47 32.37 84.06
N GLY A 33 -29.51 33.52 84.73
CA GLY A 33 -28.36 34.20 85.31
C GLY A 33 -27.47 33.29 86.18
N GLY A 34 -26.22 33.11 85.73
CA GLY A 34 -25.24 32.28 86.44
C GLY A 34 -23.82 32.78 86.28
N SER A 35 -23.41 33.72 87.13
CA SER A 35 -22.02 34.11 87.46
C SER A 35 -21.02 34.34 86.30
N THR A 36 -20.50 35.57 86.21
CA THR A 36 -19.51 36.09 85.23
C THR A 36 -18.33 35.16 84.89
N TRP A 37 -17.96 34.23 85.79
CA TRP A 37 -16.85 33.30 85.59
C TRP A 37 -17.14 32.16 84.59
N ARG A 38 -18.40 31.69 84.44
CA ARG A 38 -18.73 30.60 83.49
C ARG A 38 -18.71 31.05 82.03
N SER A 39 -19.32 32.20 81.73
CA SER A 39 -19.29 32.79 80.39
C SER A 39 -17.85 33.10 79.93
N THR A 40 -17.01 33.61 80.83
CA THR A 40 -15.58 33.84 80.55
C THR A 40 -14.83 32.53 80.31
N TYR A 41 -15.18 31.45 81.03
CA TYR A 41 -14.56 30.13 80.87
C TYR A 41 -14.91 29.47 79.52
N ASP A 42 -16.18 29.55 79.10
CA ASP A 42 -16.62 28.97 77.83
C ASP A 42 -15.97 29.64 76.62
N GLU A 43 -15.81 30.97 76.66
CA GLU A 43 -15.12 31.74 75.62
C GLU A 43 -13.62 31.37 75.54
N VAL A 44 -12.94 31.27 76.69
CA VAL A 44 -11.54 30.83 76.76
C VAL A 44 -11.37 29.41 76.24
N MET A 45 -12.28 28.49 76.58
CA MET A 45 -12.26 27.11 76.09
C MET A 45 -12.52 27.00 74.59
N LEU A 46 -13.40 27.85 74.03
CA LEU A 46 -13.63 27.93 72.59
C LEU A 46 -12.37 28.36 71.85
N TRP A 47 -11.72 29.45 72.30
CA TRP A 47 -10.48 29.94 71.70
C TRP A 47 -9.32 28.96 71.86
N LEU A 48 -9.25 28.24 72.99
CA LEU A 48 -8.27 27.17 73.20
C LEU A 48 -8.49 26.00 72.23
N ASN A 49 -9.73 25.52 72.09
CA ASN A 49 -10.08 24.45 71.14
C ASN A 49 -9.84 24.88 69.69
N PHE A 50 -10.19 26.12 69.33
CA PHE A 50 -9.91 26.69 68.01
C PHE A 50 -8.40 26.79 67.76
N GLY A 51 -7.63 27.22 68.76
CA GLY A 51 -6.17 27.27 68.69
C GLY A 51 -5.53 25.89 68.48
N ILE A 52 -5.99 24.87 69.22
CA ILE A 52 -5.54 23.49 69.07
C ILE A 52 -5.88 22.97 67.66
N LEU A 53 -7.11 23.20 67.19
CA LEU A 53 -7.54 22.78 65.86
C LEU A 53 -6.75 23.49 64.74
N ALA A 54 -6.55 24.81 64.86
CA ALA A 54 -5.75 25.59 63.93
C ALA A 54 -4.30 25.12 63.90
N PHE A 55 -3.71 24.80 65.06
CA PHE A 55 -2.37 24.25 65.15
C PHE A 55 -2.25 22.89 64.44
N LEU A 56 -3.20 21.97 64.67
CA LEU A 56 -3.27 20.68 63.98
C LEU A 56 -3.44 20.87 62.47
N LEU A 57 -4.32 21.76 62.03
CA LEU A 57 -4.57 22.01 60.61
C LEU A 57 -3.35 22.63 59.91
N VAL A 58 -2.65 23.55 60.56
CA VAL A 58 -1.42 24.13 60.03
C VAL A 58 -0.28 23.10 60.02
N LYS A 59 -0.13 22.30 61.08
CA LYS A 59 0.96 21.32 61.21
C LYS A 59 0.81 20.14 60.25
N TYR A 60 -0.41 19.64 60.04
CA TYR A 60 -0.68 18.46 59.23
C TYR A 60 -1.29 18.75 57.87
N GLY A 61 -2.02 19.86 57.71
CA GLY A 61 -2.72 20.20 56.46
C GLY A 61 -1.86 20.91 55.41
N ARG A 62 -0.79 21.62 55.81
CA ARG A 62 0.07 22.35 54.85
C ARG A 62 0.73 21.44 53.81
N ALA A 63 1.29 20.32 54.25
CA ALA A 63 1.97 19.37 53.36
C ALA A 63 1.03 18.74 52.31
N PRO A 64 -0.13 18.12 52.67
CA PRO A 64 -1.03 17.51 51.70
C PRO A 64 -1.70 18.52 50.77
N LEU A 65 -2.01 19.74 51.24
CA LEU A 65 -2.59 20.79 50.39
C LEU A 65 -1.62 21.26 49.31
N ILE A 66 -0.36 21.53 49.69
CA ILE A 66 0.67 21.94 48.72
C ILE A 66 1.00 20.81 47.76
N ALA A 67 1.08 19.57 48.25
CA ALA A 67 1.31 18.39 47.41
C ALA A 67 0.18 18.18 46.39
N PHE A 68 -1.08 18.40 46.78
CA PHE A 68 -2.22 18.30 45.87
C PHE A 68 -2.17 19.37 44.77
N LEU A 69 -1.98 20.63 45.14
CA LEU A 69 -1.90 21.74 44.17
C LEU A 69 -0.72 21.59 43.21
N ARG A 70 0.45 21.17 43.72
CA ARG A 70 1.61 20.85 42.86
C ARG A 70 1.35 19.67 41.94
N GLY A 71 0.67 18.63 42.45
CA GLY A 71 0.28 17.47 41.67
C GLY A 71 -0.63 17.84 40.49
N GLU A 72 -1.65 18.65 40.73
CA GLU A 72 -2.54 19.13 39.66
C GLU A 72 -1.80 20.03 38.67
N ALA A 73 -0.99 20.97 39.15
CA ALA A 73 -0.19 21.84 38.28
C ALA A 73 0.78 21.02 37.40
N GLN A 74 1.42 20.00 37.96
CA GLN A 74 2.31 19.10 37.22
C GLN A 74 1.53 18.27 36.19
N ARG A 75 0.37 17.72 36.54
CA ARG A 75 -0.48 16.97 35.61
C ARG A 75 -0.91 17.81 34.42
N THR A 76 -1.34 19.06 34.66
CA THR A 76 -1.72 19.98 33.58
C THR A 76 -0.51 20.34 32.72
N ALA A 77 0.65 20.59 33.32
CA ALA A 77 1.87 20.86 32.55
C ALA A 77 2.26 19.67 31.66
N GLU A 78 2.24 18.45 32.20
CA GLU A 78 2.50 17.22 31.43
C GLU A 78 1.47 16.99 30.31
N GLU A 79 0.20 17.32 30.55
CA GLU A 79 -0.86 17.20 29.55
C GLU A 79 -0.66 18.20 28.40
N ILE A 80 -0.32 19.46 28.72
CA ILE A 80 0.01 20.48 27.72
C ILE A 80 1.22 20.04 26.90
N GLU A 81 2.29 19.59 27.55
CA GLU A 81 3.50 19.13 26.85
C GLU A 81 3.21 17.94 25.91
N ARG A 82 2.40 16.97 26.37
CA ARG A 82 1.98 15.84 25.51
C ARG A 82 1.15 16.29 24.32
N VAL A 83 0.25 17.24 24.50
CA VAL A 83 -0.58 17.77 23.41
C VAL A 83 0.27 18.55 22.41
N GLU A 84 1.20 19.38 22.88
CA GLU A 84 2.14 20.11 22.02
C GLU A 84 3.06 19.17 21.25
N GLU A 85 3.60 18.14 21.90
CA GLU A 85 4.42 17.14 21.23
C GLU A 85 3.61 16.34 20.19
N SER A 86 2.39 15.93 20.53
CA SER A 86 1.48 15.24 19.60
C SER A 86 1.16 16.11 18.39
N LYS A 87 0.91 17.41 18.61
CA LYS A 87 0.68 18.38 17.54
C LYS A 87 1.91 18.51 16.64
N ARG A 88 3.10 18.72 17.21
CA ARG A 88 4.36 18.82 16.45
C ARG A 88 4.60 17.57 15.61
N ARG A 89 4.47 16.37 16.18
CA ARG A 89 4.61 15.10 15.46
C ARG A 89 3.58 14.95 14.34
N THR A 90 2.37 15.45 14.52
CA THR A 90 1.33 15.42 13.49
C THR A 90 1.65 16.39 12.36
N ASP A 91 2.08 17.60 12.68
CA ASP A 91 2.48 18.61 11.69
C ASP A 91 3.68 18.12 10.86
N GLU A 92 4.68 17.51 11.50
CA GLU A 92 5.82 16.86 10.83
C GLU A 92 5.36 15.75 9.86
N LYS A 93 4.46 14.86 10.30
CA LYS A 93 3.89 13.81 9.44
C LYS A 93 3.10 14.37 8.27
N VAL A 94 2.36 15.46 8.47
CA VAL A 94 1.62 16.12 7.39
C VAL A 94 2.59 16.68 6.35
N GLN A 95 3.67 17.34 6.79
CA GLN A 95 4.71 17.84 5.87
C GLN A 95 5.42 16.70 5.12
N GLU A 96 5.75 15.61 5.80
CA GLU A 96 6.33 14.42 5.18
C GLU A 96 5.38 13.83 4.13
N MET A 97 4.08 13.71 4.44
CA MET A 97 3.09 13.18 3.51
C MET A 97 2.88 14.11 2.30
N VAL A 98 2.87 15.42 2.49
CA VAL A 98 2.76 16.40 1.39
C VAL A 98 3.97 16.28 0.46
N SER A 99 5.19 16.31 1.00
CA SER A 99 6.41 16.15 0.20
C SER A 99 6.49 14.79 -0.49
N ALA A 100 6.01 13.72 0.17
CA ALA A 100 5.92 12.39 -0.42
C ALA A 100 4.93 12.35 -1.61
N VAL A 101 3.79 13.03 -1.51
CA VAL A 101 2.80 13.15 -2.60
C VAL A 101 3.37 13.91 -3.78
N GLU A 102 4.06 15.03 -3.54
CA GLU A 102 4.71 15.82 -4.61
C GLU A 102 5.79 14.99 -5.33
N ASN A 103 6.65 14.32 -4.57
CA ASN A 103 7.66 13.41 -5.13
C ASN A 103 7.04 12.25 -5.91
N ARG A 104 5.91 11.70 -5.45
CA ARG A 104 5.18 10.66 -6.20
C ARG A 104 4.59 11.21 -7.50
N ARG A 105 4.01 12.42 -7.50
CA ARG A 105 3.49 13.07 -8.71
C ARG A 105 4.59 13.30 -9.75
N ALA A 106 5.74 13.84 -9.33
CA ALA A 106 6.89 14.03 -10.23
C ALA A 106 7.38 12.71 -10.83
N ARG A 107 7.50 11.65 -10.01
CA ARG A 107 7.86 10.31 -10.49
C ARG A 107 6.84 9.74 -11.47
N LEU A 108 5.54 9.86 -11.19
CA LEU A 108 4.48 9.39 -12.09
C LEU A 108 4.52 10.12 -13.44
N GLN A 109 4.75 11.43 -13.44
CA GLN A 109 4.89 12.19 -14.68
C GLN A 109 6.09 11.69 -15.50
N SER A 110 7.26 11.53 -14.86
CA SER A 110 8.45 11.00 -15.53
C SER A 110 8.26 9.57 -16.03
N LEU A 111 7.51 8.74 -15.31
CA LEU A 111 7.21 7.36 -15.70
C LEU A 111 6.25 7.34 -16.89
N LYS A 112 5.25 8.22 -16.90
CA LYS A 112 4.31 8.37 -18.02
C LYS A 112 5.06 8.77 -19.29
N GLU A 113 5.95 9.74 -19.22
CA GLU A 113 6.76 10.18 -20.36
C GLU A 113 7.64 9.04 -20.88
N ARG A 114 8.32 8.31 -20.00
CA ARG A 114 9.12 7.13 -20.37
C ARG A 114 8.28 6.03 -21.03
N LEU A 115 7.08 5.75 -20.50
CA LEU A 115 6.19 4.74 -21.08
C LEU A 115 5.68 5.13 -22.47
N ILE A 116 5.39 6.42 -22.68
CA ILE A 116 4.99 6.92 -24.01
C ILE A 116 6.16 6.77 -24.99
N GLN A 117 7.35 7.23 -24.62
CA GLN A 117 8.54 7.15 -25.47
C GLN A 117 8.89 5.70 -25.81
N GLU A 118 8.83 4.81 -24.82
CA GLU A 118 9.10 3.39 -25.01
C GLU A 118 8.03 2.72 -25.86
N GLY A 119 6.76 3.08 -25.68
CA GLY A 119 5.66 2.61 -26.53
C GLY A 119 5.79 3.06 -27.98
N GLU A 120 6.20 4.31 -28.22
CA GLU A 120 6.47 4.81 -29.57
C GLU A 120 7.65 4.09 -30.23
N ARG A 121 8.73 3.85 -29.48
CA ARG A 121 9.90 3.09 -29.93
C ARG A 121 9.51 1.66 -30.32
N GLN A 122 8.85 0.93 -29.42
CA GLN A 122 8.39 -0.44 -29.66
C GLN A 122 7.42 -0.50 -30.85
N ARG A 123 6.51 0.46 -30.97
CA ARG A 123 5.61 0.54 -32.12
C ARG A 123 6.38 0.69 -33.43
N SER A 124 7.39 1.55 -33.47
CA SER A 124 8.24 1.70 -34.66
C SER A 124 8.97 0.41 -34.99
N GLU A 125 9.56 -0.25 -33.98
CA GLU A 125 10.29 -1.51 -34.16
C GLU A 125 9.39 -2.64 -34.69
N ILE A 126 8.16 -2.76 -34.18
CA ILE A 126 7.19 -3.73 -34.68
C ILE A 126 6.86 -3.45 -36.15
N ILE A 127 6.61 -2.19 -36.50
CA ILE A 127 6.27 -1.80 -37.88
C ILE A 127 7.45 -2.09 -38.82
N ASP A 128 8.67 -1.75 -38.43
CA ASP A 128 9.85 -1.94 -39.25
C ASP A 128 10.21 -3.43 -39.40
N SER A 129 10.08 -4.20 -38.33
CA SER A 129 10.22 -5.67 -38.37
C SER A 129 9.18 -6.30 -39.29
N ALA A 130 7.89 -5.95 -39.13
CA ALA A 130 6.82 -6.47 -39.98
C ALA A 130 7.03 -6.12 -41.47
N ARG A 131 7.50 -4.90 -41.77
CA ARG A 131 7.87 -4.50 -43.14
C ARG A 131 9.03 -5.32 -43.67
N SER A 132 10.06 -5.56 -42.85
CA SER A 132 11.21 -6.36 -43.24
C SER A 132 10.83 -7.81 -43.53
N GLU A 133 10.06 -8.42 -42.64
CA GLU A 133 9.54 -9.78 -42.79
C GLU A 133 8.64 -9.90 -44.02
N SER A 134 7.77 -8.91 -44.27
CA SER A 134 6.93 -8.87 -45.47
C SER A 134 7.76 -8.84 -46.76
N ARG A 135 8.85 -8.07 -46.79
CA ARG A 135 9.76 -8.04 -47.95
C ARG A 135 10.43 -9.39 -48.17
N ILE A 136 10.96 -10.00 -47.12
CA ILE A 136 11.60 -11.33 -47.18
C ILE A 136 10.58 -12.37 -47.67
N MET A 137 9.36 -12.35 -47.14
CA MET A 137 8.29 -13.26 -47.55
C MET A 137 7.92 -13.11 -49.03
N LEU A 138 7.84 -11.88 -49.54
CA LEU A 138 7.58 -11.61 -50.95
C LEU A 138 8.72 -12.11 -51.84
N GLU A 139 9.97 -11.88 -51.44
CA GLU A 139 11.14 -12.36 -52.19
C GLU A 139 11.21 -13.88 -52.23
N GLN A 140 11.01 -14.55 -51.09
CA GLN A 140 10.94 -16.01 -51.02
C GLN A 140 9.77 -16.58 -51.84
N THR A 141 8.61 -15.92 -51.82
CA THR A 141 7.46 -16.34 -52.62
C THR A 141 7.74 -16.21 -54.11
N ARG A 142 8.40 -15.13 -54.56
CA ARG A 142 8.81 -14.98 -55.97
C ARG A 142 9.74 -16.11 -56.41
N LEU A 143 10.78 -16.39 -55.61
CA LEU A 143 11.71 -17.49 -55.90
C LEU A 143 10.99 -18.85 -55.99
N ARG A 144 10.01 -19.10 -55.10
CA ARG A 144 9.19 -20.32 -55.15
C ARG A 144 8.31 -20.38 -56.40
N ILE A 145 7.69 -19.27 -56.79
CA ILE A 145 6.87 -19.20 -58.01
C ILE A 145 7.74 -19.49 -59.23
N ASP A 146 8.92 -18.88 -59.33
CA ASP A 146 9.83 -19.10 -60.46
C ASP A 146 10.25 -20.58 -60.54
N HIS A 147 10.58 -21.20 -59.41
CA HIS A 147 10.89 -22.63 -59.35
C HIS A 147 9.70 -23.49 -59.78
N GLN A 148 8.49 -23.18 -59.29
CA GLN A 148 7.27 -23.92 -59.66
C GLN A 148 6.93 -23.78 -61.15
N ILE A 149 7.17 -22.61 -61.76
CA ILE A 149 6.97 -22.41 -63.20
C ILE A 149 7.94 -23.28 -64.00
N VAL A 150 9.21 -23.31 -63.60
CA VAL A 150 10.23 -24.17 -64.25
C VAL A 150 9.84 -25.64 -64.12
N GLU A 151 9.49 -26.10 -62.92
CA GLU A 151 9.09 -27.48 -62.68
C GLU A 151 7.82 -27.88 -63.47
N ALA A 152 6.81 -27.01 -63.50
CA ALA A 152 5.58 -27.24 -64.25
C ALA A 152 5.84 -27.31 -65.77
N ARG A 153 6.73 -26.45 -66.30
CA ARG A 153 7.13 -26.48 -67.71
C ARG A 153 7.84 -27.78 -68.05
N ASP A 154 8.78 -28.22 -67.21
CA ASP A 154 9.56 -29.42 -67.45
C ASP A 154 8.68 -30.67 -67.38
N ARG A 155 7.72 -30.71 -66.44
CA ARG A 155 6.68 -31.74 -66.37
C ARG A 155 5.79 -31.76 -67.60
N LEU A 156 5.30 -30.60 -68.05
CA LEU A 156 4.48 -30.48 -69.26
C LEU A 156 5.24 -30.98 -70.50
N LYS A 157 6.53 -30.66 -70.60
CA LYS A 157 7.39 -31.14 -71.69
C LYS A 157 7.54 -32.66 -71.68
N ALA A 158 7.75 -33.26 -70.52
CA ALA A 158 7.80 -34.71 -70.38
C ALA A 158 6.48 -35.36 -70.80
N GLU A 159 5.34 -34.86 -70.31
CA GLU A 159 4.01 -35.35 -70.69
C GLU A 159 3.74 -35.23 -72.20
N LEU A 160 4.16 -34.13 -72.83
CA LEU A 160 4.05 -33.93 -74.28
C LEU A 160 4.87 -34.96 -75.07
N ILE A 161 6.10 -35.25 -74.63
CA ILE A 161 6.95 -36.26 -75.25
C ILE A 161 6.30 -37.63 -75.12
N ASP A 162 5.83 -38.00 -73.92
CA ASP A 162 5.20 -39.29 -73.67
C ASP A 162 3.95 -39.47 -74.56
N ARG A 163 3.10 -38.45 -74.67
CA ARG A 163 1.92 -38.48 -75.55
C ARG A 163 2.27 -38.51 -77.03
N ALA A 164 3.32 -37.82 -77.45
CA ALA A 164 3.79 -37.86 -78.83
C ALA A 164 4.33 -39.25 -79.18
N VAL A 165 5.10 -39.87 -78.29
CA VAL A 165 5.59 -41.25 -78.43
C VAL A 165 4.44 -42.24 -78.47
N GLU A 166 3.48 -42.13 -77.56
CA GLU A 166 2.27 -42.96 -77.53
C GLU A 166 1.47 -42.85 -78.84
N ALA A 167 1.24 -41.62 -79.32
CA ALA A 167 0.54 -41.38 -80.59
C ALA A 167 1.32 -41.90 -81.81
N ALA A 168 2.65 -41.77 -81.81
CA ALA A 168 3.51 -42.31 -82.86
C ALA A 168 3.48 -43.84 -82.87
N LEU A 169 3.66 -44.49 -81.71
CA LEU A 169 3.59 -45.95 -81.57
C LEU A 169 2.20 -46.50 -81.93
N GLY A 170 1.12 -45.76 -81.64
CA GLY A 170 -0.23 -46.14 -82.05
C GLY A 170 -0.47 -46.05 -83.57
N ARG A 171 0.20 -45.14 -84.28
CA ARG A 171 0.07 -44.96 -85.74
C ARG A 171 1.07 -45.78 -86.55
N LEU A 172 2.25 -46.07 -86.00
CA LEU A 172 3.36 -46.73 -86.68
C LEU A 172 2.97 -48.07 -87.36
N PRO A 173 2.20 -48.98 -86.73
CA PRO A 173 1.83 -50.26 -87.34
C PRO A 173 0.97 -50.12 -88.62
N GLY A 174 0.22 -49.03 -88.75
CA GLY A 174 -0.66 -48.79 -89.89
C GLY A 174 0.02 -48.12 -91.09
N VAL A 175 1.27 -47.66 -90.94
CA VAL A 175 2.00 -46.90 -91.98
C VAL A 175 3.28 -47.63 -92.43
N MET A 176 3.77 -48.59 -91.67
CA MET A 176 5.03 -49.31 -91.95
C MET A 176 4.89 -50.29 -93.12
N THR A 177 5.82 -50.27 -94.07
CA THR A 177 5.86 -51.19 -95.21
C THR A 177 6.82 -52.37 -94.97
N ALA A 178 6.71 -53.43 -95.78
CA ALA A 178 7.54 -54.63 -95.62
C ALA A 178 9.04 -54.38 -95.90
N ASP A 179 9.37 -53.42 -96.76
CA ASP A 179 10.76 -53.02 -97.03
C ASP A 179 11.34 -52.24 -95.84
N ASP A 180 10.59 -51.31 -95.25
CA ASP A 180 11.02 -50.55 -94.05
C ASP A 180 11.38 -51.48 -92.89
N GLN A 181 10.58 -52.54 -92.71
CA GLN A 181 10.77 -53.52 -91.64
C GLN A 181 12.04 -54.34 -91.84
N LYS A 182 12.44 -54.58 -93.10
CA LYS A 182 13.65 -55.32 -93.46
C LYS A 182 14.90 -54.46 -93.29
N ASP A 183 14.84 -53.19 -93.69
CA ASP A 183 15.91 -52.20 -93.48
C ASP A 183 16.18 -51.94 -91.99
N LEU A 184 15.14 -51.90 -91.16
CA LEU A 184 15.27 -51.79 -89.70
C LEU A 184 16.05 -52.96 -89.10
N VAL A 185 15.79 -54.19 -89.56
CA VAL A 185 16.50 -55.40 -89.10
C VAL A 185 17.96 -55.38 -89.56
N GLU A 186 18.22 -55.00 -90.81
CA GLU A 186 19.59 -54.90 -91.32
C GLU A 186 20.41 -53.82 -90.59
N THR A 187 19.80 -52.68 -90.26
CA THR A 187 20.44 -51.60 -89.52
C THR A 187 20.74 -52.02 -88.08
N PHE A 188 19.80 -52.69 -87.41
CA PHE A 188 20.01 -53.19 -86.05
C PHE A 188 21.13 -54.24 -85.98
N ILE A 189 21.26 -55.08 -87.00
CA ILE A 189 22.35 -56.08 -87.09
C ILE A 189 23.71 -55.42 -87.41
N LYS A 190 23.72 -54.25 -88.07
CA LYS A 190 24.95 -53.49 -88.37
C LYS A 190 25.44 -52.63 -87.21
N GLU A 191 24.53 -52.11 -86.40
CA GLU A 191 24.86 -51.23 -85.25
C GLU A 191 25.05 -52.01 -83.93
N ALA A 192 24.64 -53.28 -83.86
CA ALA A 192 24.95 -54.21 -82.76
C ALA A 192 26.33 -54.85 -82.90
#